data_AF-A0A6M1T9X5-F1
#
_entry.id   AF-A0A6M1T9X5-F1
#
_cell.length_a   1.000
_cell.length_b   1.000
_cell.length_c   1.000
_cell.angle_alpha   90.00
_cell.angle_beta   90.00
_cell.angle_gamma   90.00
#
_symmetry.space_group_name_H-M   'P 1'
#
loop_
_entity.id
_entity.type
_entity.pdbx_description
1 polymer ?
#
loop_
_entity_poly.entity_id
_entity_poly.type
_entity_poly.pdbx_seq_one_letter_code
_entity_poly.pdbx_strand_id
1 'polypeptide(L)' 'MAEHKNIFPIVKMSEVFGVSRSGYYSWMNRPPSDRAKENQRLLELIKKIWLKSGKTYGSPRIHQQLLRQGE' A
#
# COMPACT_ATOMS: atom_id res chain seq x y z
N MET A 1 -3.93 -11.58 8.78
CA MET A 1 -3.38 -11.50 10.15
C MET A 1 -3.36 -10.09 10.73
N ALA A 2 -2.76 -9.10 10.06
CA ALA A 2 -2.60 -7.74 10.61
C ALA A 2 -3.93 -7.06 11.02
N GLU A 3 -4.98 -7.25 10.22
CA GLU A 3 -6.31 -6.65 10.45
C GLU A 3 -7.10 -7.31 11.59
N HIS A 4 -6.86 -8.60 11.87
CA HIS A 4 -7.56 -9.38 12.89
C HIS A 4 -6.70 -9.72 14.12
N LYS A 5 -5.53 -9.06 14.26
CA LYS A 5 -4.57 -9.31 15.36
C LYS A 5 -5.14 -9.14 16.77
N ASN A 6 -6.21 -8.35 16.90
CA ASN A 6 -6.88 -8.06 18.17
C ASN A 6 -8.05 -9.01 18.46
N ILE A 7 -8.49 -9.81 17.47
CA ILE A 7 -9.63 -10.71 17.59
C ILE A 7 -9.15 -12.13 17.90
N PHE A 8 -7.99 -12.53 17.36
CA PHE A 8 -7.45 -13.88 17.52
C PHE A 8 -5.99 -13.85 17.99
N PRO A 9 -5.57 -14.80 18.84
CA PRO A 9 -4.16 -14.94 19.22
C PRO A 9 -3.27 -15.16 17.99
N ILE A 10 -2.21 -14.35 17.86
CA ILE A 10 -1.22 -14.46 16.77
C ILE A 10 -0.62 -15.87 16.69
N VAL A 11 -0.45 -16.55 17.83
CA VAL A 11 0.06 -17.93 17.91
C VAL A 11 -0.83 -18.87 17.10
N LYS A 12 -2.13 -18.90 17.39
CA LYS A 12 -3.10 -19.75 16.68
C LYS A 12 -3.20 -19.40 15.20
N MET A 13 -3.19 -18.11 14.86
CA MET A 13 -3.19 -17.72 13.45
C MET A 13 -1.90 -18.17 12.74
N SER A 14 -0.75 -18.04 13.37
CA SER A 14 0.54 -18.46 12.79
C SER A 14 0.54 -19.96 12.47
N GLU A 15 -0.02 -20.78 13.37
CA GLU A 15 -0.21 -22.21 13.16
C GLU A 15 -1.17 -22.51 12.00
N VAL A 16 -2.34 -21.87 11.96
CA VAL A 16 -3.35 -22.06 10.91
C VAL A 16 -2.83 -21.69 9.52
N PHE A 17 -2.07 -20.60 9.42
CA PHE A 17 -1.52 -20.11 8.16
C PHE A 17 -0.13 -20.71 7.83
N GLY A 18 0.42 -21.59 8.67
CA GLY A 18 1.70 -22.24 8.43
C GLY A 18 2.92 -21.31 8.42
N VAL A 19 2.86 -20.18 9.13
CA VAL A 19 3.96 -19.21 9.22
C VAL A 19 4.57 -19.20 10.61
N SER A 20 5.85 -18.84 10.73
CA SER A 20 6.46 -18.66 12.05
C SER A 20 6.01 -17.35 12.69
N ARG A 21 5.84 -17.36 14.02
CA ARG A 21 5.53 -16.15 14.82
C ARG A 21 6.58 -15.06 14.61
N SER A 22 7.86 -15.44 14.63
CA SER A 22 8.97 -14.53 14.37
C SER A 22 8.90 -13.95 12.97
N GLY A 23 8.57 -14.77 11.95
CA GLY A 23 8.38 -14.31 10.57
C GLY A 23 7.24 -13.30 10.44
N TYR A 24 6.12 -13.52 11.14
CA TYR A 24 5.03 -12.56 11.19
C TYR A 24 5.45 -11.21 11.78
N TYR A 25 6.11 -11.21 12.94
CA TYR A 25 6.57 -9.96 13.56
C TYR A 25 7.67 -9.27 12.75
N SER A 26 8.60 -10.03 12.17
CA SER A 26 9.60 -9.50 11.25
C SER A 26 8.95 -8.85 10.04
N TRP A 27 7.95 -9.48 9.42
CA TRP A 27 7.21 -8.89 8.32
C TRP A 27 6.45 -7.63 8.74
N MET A 28 5.80 -7.66 9.91
CA MET A 28 5.04 -6.53 10.44
C MET A 28 5.91 -5.29 10.71
N ASN A 29 7.14 -5.50 11.18
CA ASN A 29 8.08 -4.42 11.50
C ASN A 29 9.01 -4.05 10.33
N ARG A 30 8.83 -4.65 9.14
CA ARG A 30 9.68 -4.32 7.99
C ARG A 30 9.43 -2.87 7.57
N PRO A 31 10.51 -2.08 7.36
CA PRO A 31 10.35 -0.76 6.78
C PRO A 31 9.80 -0.87 5.34
N PRO A 32 9.12 0.17 4.84
CA PRO A 32 8.67 0.21 3.45
C PRO A 32 9.85 -0.02 2.49
N SER A 33 9.67 -0.91 1.53
CA SER A 33 10.63 -1.08 0.44
C SER A 33 10.68 0.17 -0.45
N ASP A 34 11.72 0.33 -1.24
CA ASP A 34 11.84 1.48 -2.13
C ASP A 34 10.69 1.54 -3.15
N ARG A 35 10.23 0.38 -3.62
CA ARG A 35 9.02 0.30 -4.44
C ARG A 35 7.77 0.77 -3.69
N ALA A 36 7.65 0.45 -2.40
CA ALA A 36 6.51 0.92 -1.59
C ALA A 36 6.56 2.43 -1.38
N LYS A 37 7.75 3.01 -1.17
CA LYS A 37 7.93 4.46 -1.09
C LYS A 37 7.58 5.15 -2.41
N GLU A 38 8.03 4.60 -3.53
CA GLU A 38 7.74 5.16 -4.85
C GLU A 38 6.25 5.08 -5.18
N ASN A 39 5.61 3.95 -4.88
CA ASN A 39 4.15 3.81 -5.00
C ASN A 39 3.41 4.86 -4.16
N GLN A 40 3.89 5.16 -2.95
CA GLN A 40 3.30 6.19 -2.11
C GLN A 40 3.46 7.59 -2.72
N ARG A 41 4.64 7.91 -3.30
CA ARG A 41 4.86 9.16 -4.05
C ARG A 41 3.90 9.27 -5.23
N LEU A 42 3.81 8.23 -6.06
CA LEU A 42 2.91 8.19 -7.22
C LEU A 42 1.45 8.36 -6.80
N LEU A 43 1.04 7.73 -5.69
CA LEU A 43 -0.31 7.84 -5.16
C LEU A 43 -0.64 9.27 -4.72
N GLU A 44 0.31 10.00 -4.13
CA GLU A 44 0.13 11.42 -3.81
C GLU A 44 0.03 12.29 -5.06
N LEU A 45 0.80 12.00 -6.12
CA LEU A 45 0.68 12.69 -7.40
C LEU A 45 -0.68 12.44 -8.07
N ILE A 46 -1.14 11.19 -8.08
CA ILE A 46 -2.47 10.80 -8.56
C ILE A 46 -3.56 11.59 -7.82
N LYS A 47 -3.50 11.65 -6.48
CA LYS A 47 -4.46 12.43 -5.68
C LYS A 47 -4.44 13.91 -6.04
N LYS A 48 -3.26 14.51 -6.21
CA LYS A 48 -3.12 15.91 -6.62
C LYS A 48 -3.75 16.17 -7.98
N ILE A 49 -3.49 15.32 -8.97
CA ILE A 49 -4.07 15.44 -10.31
C ILE A 49 -5.60 15.30 -10.25
N TRP A 50 -6.09 14.29 -9.51
CA TRP A 50 -7.52 14.07 -9.35
C TRP A 50 -8.22 15.27 -8.70
N LEU A 51 -7.66 15.82 -7.62
CA LEU A 51 -8.19 17.02 -6.97
C LEU A 51 -8.15 18.25 -7.89
N LYS A 52 -7.03 18.49 -8.60
CA LYS A 52 -6.90 19.60 -9.56
C LYS A 52 -7.90 19.51 -10.71
N SER A 53 -8.29 18.30 -11.11
CA SER A 53 -9.31 18.09 -12.14
C SER A 53 -10.76 18.34 -11.67
N GLY A 54 -10.96 18.75 -10.40
CA GLY A 54 -12.30 18.82 -9.81
C GLY A 54 -12.92 17.43 -9.64
N LYS A 55 -12.08 16.40 -9.44
CA LYS A 55 -12.48 14.99 -9.28
C LYS A 55 -13.12 14.36 -10.54
N THR A 56 -12.98 15.00 -11.70
CA THR A 56 -13.58 14.54 -12.96
C THR A 56 -12.68 13.57 -13.73
N TYR A 57 -11.36 13.61 -13.51
CA TYR A 57 -10.43 12.74 -14.24
C TYR A 57 -10.45 11.32 -13.67
N GLY A 58 -10.80 10.35 -14.52
CA GLY A 58 -10.61 8.93 -14.24
C GLY A 58 -9.18 8.47 -14.53
N SER A 59 -8.92 7.18 -14.28
CA SER A 59 -7.60 6.54 -14.45
C SER A 59 -6.89 6.87 -15.77
N PRO A 60 -7.54 6.83 -16.96
CA PRO A 60 -6.86 7.13 -18.22
C PRO A 60 -6.32 8.56 -18.31
N ARG A 61 -7.12 9.56 -17.87
CA ARG A 61 -6.72 10.97 -17.91
C ARG A 61 -5.65 11.30 -16.88
N ILE A 62 -5.73 10.68 -15.70
CA ILE A 62 -4.69 10.81 -14.68
C ILE A 62 -3.38 10.21 -15.20
N HIS A 63 -3.42 9.02 -15.82
CA HIS A 63 -2.24 8.39 -16.38
C HIS A 63 -1.59 9.24 -17.49
N GLN A 64 -2.38 9.80 -18.41
CA GLN A 64 -1.86 10.73 -19.41
C GLN A 64 -1.19 11.97 -18.78
N GLN A 65 -1.76 12.48 -17.69
CA GLN A 65 -1.20 13.63 -16.99
C GLN A 65 0.10 13.28 -16.25
N LEU A 66 0.21 12.07 -15.69
CA LEU A 66 1.45 11.56 -15.10
C LEU A 66 2.56 11.45 -16.16
N LEU A 67 2.26 10.84 -17.32
CA LEU A 67 3.22 10.76 -18.43
C LEU A 67 3.70 12.14 -18.90
N ARG A 68 2.79 13.14 -18.95
CA ARG A 68 3.15 14.53 -19.27
C ARG A 68 4.03 15.19 -18.21
N GLN A 69 4.02 14.70 -16.98
CA GLN A 69 4.86 15.17 -15.87
C GLN A 69 6.19 14.41 -15.77
N GLY A 70 6.44 13.44 -16.66
CA GLY A 70 7.64 12.61 -16.64
C GLY A 70 7.61 11.50 -15.60
N GLU A 71 6.42 11.14 -15.11
CA GLU A 71 6.18 9.98 -14.24
C GLU A 71 5.88 8.72 -15.06
#